data_AF-A0AAE4SCA0-F1
#
_entry.id   AF-A0AAE4SCA0-F1
#
_cell.length_a   1.000
_cell.length_b   1.000
_cell.length_c   1.000
_cell.angle_alpha   90.00
_cell.angle_beta   90.00
_cell.angle_gamma   90.00
#
_symmetry.space_group_name_H-M   'P 1'
#
loop_
_entity.id
_entity.type
_entity.pdbx_description
1 polymer ?
#
loop_
_entity_poly.entity_id
_entity_poly.type
_entity_poly.pdbx_seq_one_letter_code
_entity_poly.pdbx_strand_id
1 'polypeptide(L)'
;MTETCFETPVLLLIFNRPDTTQQVFDRIRAARPTKLYVSADGPRDNKLSDSKLCADTRRILDQIDWSCELHVRFLDENVGCAKAISSGITWFFDHEEEGIILEDDCVPSHDFFGYCEILLQKYRDNPQVMMISGTNLISNTVQLNYSYDFSRWTWIWGWATWARSWKTYDITLSWWESLSDKIIHDSYFDEIPLFREHLLWHGDDFHATSTPDTWDYQWTYTVMMNNGLCIIPEKNLISNIGVVGAHYSGGDTSLLCREIQHLDVDHIHHPNCVCANRQLDVILFNVIMTNSLQYKIALTLGGMLRKICIFPRFHEIHPVIVGFFFKRLIGNK
;
A
#
# COMPACT_ATOMS: atom_id res chain seq x y z
N MET A 1 23.99 7.98 -29.64
CA MET A 1 23.60 8.19 -28.24
C MET A 1 22.89 6.92 -27.83
N THR A 2 23.48 6.09 -26.99
CA THR A 2 22.77 4.95 -26.39
C THR A 2 21.69 5.57 -25.52
N GLU A 3 20.41 5.42 -25.90
CA GLU A 3 19.31 5.72 -25.00
C GLU A 3 19.55 4.89 -23.73
N THR A 4 19.75 5.56 -22.59
CA THR A 4 19.82 4.89 -21.30
C THR A 4 18.44 4.33 -21.02
N CYS A 5 18.30 3.03 -21.14
CA CYS A 5 17.06 2.31 -20.84
C CYS A 5 16.89 2.16 -19.33
N PHE A 6 15.66 2.31 -18.84
CA PHE A 6 15.31 2.07 -17.44
C PHE A 6 15.03 0.57 -17.25
N GLU A 7 15.86 -0.12 -16.47
CA GLU A 7 15.90 -1.59 -16.44
C GLU A 7 14.99 -2.20 -15.36
N THR A 8 14.62 -1.42 -14.35
CA THR A 8 13.73 -1.91 -13.27
C THR A 8 12.32 -2.20 -13.83
N PRO A 9 11.82 -3.45 -13.72
CA PRO A 9 10.49 -3.79 -14.21
C PRO A 9 9.38 -3.03 -13.47
N VAL A 10 8.35 -2.62 -14.20
CA VAL A 10 7.19 -1.90 -13.65
C VAL A 10 5.92 -2.73 -13.83
N LEU A 11 5.16 -2.91 -12.75
CA LEU A 11 3.81 -3.45 -12.76
C LEU A 11 2.81 -2.29 -12.62
N LEU A 12 1.86 -2.21 -13.56
CA LEU A 12 0.70 -1.34 -13.50
C LEU A 12 -0.57 -2.18 -13.27
N LEU A 13 -1.26 -1.91 -12.16
CA LEU A 13 -2.53 -2.54 -11.78
C LEU A 13 -3.68 -1.62 -12.19
N ILE A 14 -4.58 -2.12 -13.05
CA ILE A 14 -5.69 -1.33 -13.62
C ILE A 14 -7.04 -2.02 -13.50
N PHE A 15 -8.10 -1.23 -13.60
CA PHE A 15 -9.46 -1.75 -13.77
C PHE A 15 -10.24 -0.97 -14.83
N ASN A 16 -11.02 0.03 -14.40
CA ASN A 16 -12.03 0.69 -15.23
C ASN A 16 -11.98 2.23 -15.15
N ARG A 17 -10.81 2.80 -14.82
CA ARG A 17 -10.61 4.24 -14.68
C ARG A 17 -9.65 4.77 -15.75
N PRO A 18 -10.11 4.98 -17.00
CA PRO A 18 -9.21 5.39 -18.08
C PRO A 18 -8.51 6.74 -17.79
N ASP A 19 -9.20 7.69 -17.15
CA ASP A 19 -8.67 9.04 -16.93
C ASP A 19 -7.53 9.09 -15.90
N THR A 20 -7.63 8.33 -14.80
CA THR A 20 -6.55 8.25 -13.81
C THR A 20 -5.43 7.33 -14.32
N THR A 21 -5.80 6.22 -14.96
CA THR A 21 -4.83 5.30 -15.57
C THR A 21 -3.95 6.03 -16.58
N GLN A 22 -4.51 6.90 -17.42
CA GLN A 22 -3.75 7.67 -18.40
C GLN A 22 -2.69 8.53 -17.72
N GLN A 23 -3.02 9.20 -16.60
CA GLN A 23 -2.08 10.06 -15.88
C GLN A 23 -0.92 9.27 -15.26
N VAL A 24 -1.19 8.06 -14.75
CA VAL A 24 -0.14 7.17 -14.24
C VAL A 24 0.71 6.63 -15.39
N PHE A 25 0.06 6.19 -16.47
CA PHE A 25 0.72 5.66 -17.66
C PHE A 25 1.62 6.70 -18.34
N ASP A 26 1.22 7.97 -18.41
CA ASP A 26 2.05 9.05 -18.96
C ASP A 26 3.40 9.19 -18.23
N ARG A 27 3.41 8.94 -16.91
CA ARG A 27 4.65 8.92 -16.12
C ARG A 27 5.50 7.69 -16.41
N ILE A 28 4.89 6.51 -16.55
CA ILE A 28 5.57 5.28 -16.95
C ILE A 28 6.17 5.43 -18.35
N ARG A 29 5.41 5.98 -19.31
CA ARG A 29 5.86 6.27 -20.68
C ARG A 29 7.01 7.26 -20.72
N ALA A 30 7.04 8.24 -19.81
CA ALA A 30 8.18 9.14 -19.68
C ALA A 30 9.44 8.43 -19.16
N ALA A 31 9.29 7.47 -18.24
CA ALA A 31 10.39 6.67 -17.71
C ALA A 31 10.91 5.59 -18.67
N ARG A 32 10.06 5.14 -19.61
CA ARG A 32 10.40 4.15 -20.66
C ARG A 32 11.05 2.86 -20.11
N PRO A 33 10.39 2.11 -19.20
CA PRO A 33 10.92 0.84 -18.71
C PRO A 33 11.14 -0.15 -19.85
N THR A 34 12.21 -0.94 -19.79
CA THR A 34 12.45 -2.02 -20.75
C THR A 34 11.45 -3.15 -20.62
N LYS A 35 10.86 -3.33 -19.42
CA LYS A 35 9.80 -4.29 -19.13
C LYS A 35 8.61 -3.64 -18.44
N LEU A 36 7.43 -3.80 -19.01
CA LEU A 36 6.17 -3.33 -18.45
C LEU A 36 5.19 -4.49 -18.30
N TYR A 37 4.71 -4.69 -17.09
CA TYR A 37 3.67 -5.64 -16.75
C TYR A 37 2.37 -4.89 -16.49
N VAL A 38 1.26 -5.38 -17.06
CA VAL A 38 -0.06 -4.78 -16.84
C VAL A 38 -1.05 -5.86 -16.45
N SER A 39 -1.56 -5.79 -15.22
CA SER A 39 -2.63 -6.67 -14.75
C SER A 39 -3.92 -5.88 -14.63
N ALA A 40 -4.95 -6.31 -15.37
CA ALA A 40 -6.26 -5.66 -15.39
C ALA A 40 -7.35 -6.58 -14.83
N ASP A 41 -8.13 -6.09 -13.88
CA ASP A 41 -9.36 -6.77 -13.47
C ASP A 41 -10.42 -6.76 -14.60
N GLY A 42 -11.41 -7.64 -14.50
CA GLY A 42 -12.51 -7.75 -15.46
C GLY A 42 -13.70 -6.89 -15.09
N PRO A 43 -14.62 -6.62 -16.05
CA PRO A 43 -15.85 -5.88 -15.81
C PRO A 43 -16.74 -6.59 -14.78
N ARG A 44 -17.50 -5.82 -13.99
CA ARG A 44 -18.52 -6.39 -13.11
C ARG A 44 -19.78 -6.71 -13.90
N ASP A 45 -20.33 -7.91 -13.75
CA ASP A 45 -21.53 -8.38 -14.45
C ASP A 45 -22.73 -7.43 -14.33
N ASN A 46 -22.87 -6.78 -13.18
CA ASN A 46 -23.99 -5.91 -12.86
C ASN A 46 -23.76 -4.43 -13.22
N LYS A 47 -22.68 -4.10 -13.94
CA LYS A 47 -22.34 -2.72 -14.29
C LYS A 47 -21.97 -2.57 -15.76
N LEU A 48 -23.00 -2.30 -16.59
CA LEU A 48 -22.89 -2.19 -18.05
C LEU A 48 -21.79 -1.23 -18.55
N SER A 49 -21.51 -0.15 -17.81
CA SER A 49 -20.45 0.80 -18.16
C SER A 49 -19.05 0.19 -18.09
N ASP A 50 -18.84 -0.83 -17.24
CA ASP A 50 -17.51 -1.38 -16.99
C ASP A 50 -16.91 -2.04 -18.22
N SER A 51 -17.72 -2.70 -19.07
CA SER A 51 -17.20 -3.32 -20.30
C SER A 51 -16.49 -2.28 -21.18
N LYS A 52 -17.14 -1.13 -21.40
CA LYS A 52 -16.54 -0.03 -22.16
C LYS A 52 -15.35 0.59 -21.44
N LEU A 53 -15.48 0.88 -20.14
CA LEU A 53 -14.42 1.53 -19.36
C LEU A 53 -13.17 0.65 -19.26
N CYS A 54 -13.31 -0.66 -19.05
CA CYS A 54 -12.19 -1.60 -19.05
C CYS A 54 -11.51 -1.64 -20.42
N ALA A 55 -12.30 -1.70 -21.51
CA ALA A 55 -11.75 -1.68 -22.87
C ALA A 55 -11.01 -0.37 -23.17
N ASP A 56 -11.55 0.77 -22.75
CA ASP A 56 -10.91 2.08 -22.89
C ASP A 56 -9.63 2.19 -22.06
N THR A 57 -9.63 1.65 -20.85
CA THR A 57 -8.46 1.62 -19.96
C THR A 57 -7.34 0.74 -20.55
N ARG A 58 -7.67 -0.46 -21.03
CA ARG A 58 -6.69 -1.37 -21.67
C ARG A 58 -6.10 -0.80 -22.96
N ARG A 59 -6.86 0.03 -23.69
CA ARG A 59 -6.39 0.69 -24.93
C ARG A 59 -5.29 1.73 -24.68
N ILE A 60 -5.10 2.18 -23.43
CA ILE A 60 -4.01 3.10 -23.09
C ILE A 60 -2.64 2.50 -23.45
N LEU A 61 -2.53 1.16 -23.41
CA LEU A 61 -1.30 0.44 -23.78
C LEU A 61 -0.93 0.56 -25.27
N ASP A 62 -1.87 0.93 -26.15
CA ASP A 62 -1.59 1.17 -27.57
C ASP A 62 -0.65 2.39 -27.77
N GLN A 63 -0.45 3.20 -26.72
CA GLN A 63 0.42 4.38 -26.74
C GLN A 63 1.89 4.06 -26.44
N ILE A 64 2.24 2.79 -26.22
CA ILE A 64 3.64 2.37 -26.03
C ILE A 64 4.40 2.60 -27.33
N ASP A 65 5.30 3.58 -27.30
CA ASP A 65 6.08 4.04 -28.46
C ASP A 65 7.61 3.95 -28.26
N TRP A 66 8.04 3.15 -27.27
CA TRP A 66 9.44 2.84 -26.99
C TRP A 66 9.69 1.33 -27.04
N SER A 67 10.96 0.91 -27.05
CA SER A 67 11.33 -0.51 -26.97
C SER A 67 10.98 -1.05 -25.59
N CYS A 68 9.89 -1.81 -25.50
CA CYS A 68 9.34 -2.35 -24.26
C CYS A 68 8.92 -3.81 -24.45
N GLU A 69 9.38 -4.68 -23.57
CA GLU A 69 8.81 -6.01 -23.39
C GLU A 69 7.52 -5.88 -22.57
N LEU A 70 6.38 -5.95 -23.26
CA LEU A 70 5.07 -5.81 -22.64
C LEU A 70 4.48 -7.18 -22.26
N HIS A 71 4.15 -7.34 -20.99
CA HIS A 71 3.44 -8.49 -20.44
C HIS A 71 2.04 -8.05 -19.99
N VAL A 72 0.99 -8.77 -20.43
CA VAL A 72 -0.39 -8.45 -20.08
C VAL A 72 -1.11 -9.62 -19.43
N ARG A 73 -1.86 -9.32 -18.38
CA ARG A 73 -2.77 -10.25 -17.71
C ARG A 73 -4.13 -9.58 -17.55
N PHE A 74 -5.08 -9.93 -18.40
CA PHE A 74 -6.44 -9.37 -18.35
C PHE A 74 -7.41 -10.43 -17.87
N LEU A 75 -8.15 -10.12 -16.81
CA LEU A 75 -9.23 -10.96 -16.34
C LEU A 75 -10.51 -10.69 -17.15
N ASP A 76 -11.25 -11.76 -17.42
CA ASP A 76 -12.53 -11.70 -18.13
C ASP A 76 -13.67 -11.22 -17.22
N GLU A 77 -13.58 -11.50 -15.93
CA GLU A 77 -14.59 -11.20 -14.91
C GLU A 77 -13.95 -10.44 -13.73
N ASN A 78 -14.75 -9.62 -13.05
CA ASN A 78 -14.30 -8.92 -11.85
C ASN A 78 -14.10 -9.90 -10.68
N VAL A 79 -12.89 -9.96 -10.12
CA VAL A 79 -12.59 -10.86 -8.98
C VAL A 79 -12.51 -10.13 -7.63
N GLY A 80 -12.71 -8.82 -7.61
CA GLY A 80 -12.58 -7.97 -6.43
C GLY A 80 -11.17 -7.43 -6.23
N CYS A 81 -11.07 -6.28 -5.54
CA CYS A 81 -9.84 -5.53 -5.31
C CYS A 81 -8.74 -6.41 -4.71
N ALA A 82 -9.05 -7.15 -3.64
CA ALA A 82 -8.04 -7.93 -2.92
C ALA A 82 -7.41 -9.00 -3.81
N LYS A 83 -8.23 -9.76 -4.53
CA LYS A 83 -7.76 -10.85 -5.40
C LYS A 83 -7.12 -10.33 -6.67
N ALA A 84 -7.68 -9.29 -7.29
CA ALA A 84 -7.16 -8.73 -8.52
C ALA A 84 -5.74 -8.19 -8.31
N ILE A 85 -5.55 -7.40 -7.25
CA ILE A 85 -4.25 -6.79 -6.93
C ILE A 85 -3.25 -7.85 -6.47
N SER A 86 -3.58 -8.65 -5.44
CA SER A 86 -2.63 -9.63 -4.90
C SER A 86 -2.19 -10.67 -5.95
N SER A 87 -3.12 -11.17 -6.77
CA SER A 87 -2.78 -12.12 -7.84
C SER A 87 -2.00 -11.47 -8.99
N GLY A 88 -2.22 -10.17 -9.25
CA GLY A 88 -1.42 -9.40 -10.20
C GLY A 88 0.03 -9.24 -9.75
N ILE A 89 0.24 -8.93 -8.46
CA ILE A 89 1.58 -8.81 -7.88
C ILE A 89 2.28 -10.18 -7.80
N THR A 90 1.55 -11.24 -7.43
CA THR A 90 2.11 -12.61 -7.47
C THR A 90 2.54 -13.00 -8.87
N TRP A 91 1.68 -12.80 -9.87
CA TRP A 91 2.01 -13.07 -11.27
C TRP A 91 3.24 -12.28 -11.73
N PHE A 92 3.39 -11.03 -11.30
CA PHE A 92 4.59 -10.24 -11.61
C PHE A 92 5.87 -10.84 -11.02
N PHE A 93 5.86 -11.21 -9.73
CA PHE A 93 7.02 -11.81 -9.06
C PHE A 93 7.26 -13.29 -9.37
N ASP A 94 6.35 -13.95 -10.09
CA ASP A 94 6.65 -15.24 -10.72
C ASP A 94 7.64 -15.10 -11.90
N HIS A 95 7.83 -13.88 -12.42
CA HIS A 95 8.69 -13.58 -13.57
C HIS A 95 9.88 -12.67 -13.25
N GLU A 96 9.78 -11.83 -12.21
CA GLU A 96 10.82 -10.85 -11.84
C GLU A 96 11.26 -11.01 -10.39
N GLU A 97 12.52 -10.71 -10.10
CA GLU A 97 13.10 -10.79 -8.74
C GLU A 97 12.82 -9.53 -7.91
N GLU A 98 12.61 -8.40 -8.57
CA GLU A 98 12.35 -7.09 -7.97
C GLU A 98 11.65 -6.17 -8.96
N GLY A 99 10.96 -5.14 -8.44
CA GLY A 99 10.34 -4.15 -9.31
C GLY A 99 9.41 -3.18 -8.62
N ILE A 100 8.87 -2.28 -9.44
CA ILE A 100 7.98 -1.19 -9.05
C ILE A 100 6.53 -1.61 -9.28
N ILE A 101 5.63 -1.21 -8.37
CA ILE A 101 4.20 -1.51 -8.38
C ILE A 101 3.44 -0.18 -8.29
N LEU A 102 2.59 0.08 -9.29
CA LEU A 102 1.74 1.25 -9.41
C LEU A 102 0.28 0.83 -9.60
N GLU A 103 -0.64 1.52 -8.93
CA GLU A 103 -2.08 1.42 -9.14
C GLU A 103 -2.57 2.53 -10.08
N ASP A 104 -3.76 2.36 -10.65
CA ASP A 104 -4.36 3.25 -11.65
C ASP A 104 -4.65 4.68 -11.19
N ASP A 105 -4.43 4.98 -9.92
CA ASP A 105 -4.59 6.31 -9.33
C ASP A 105 -3.38 6.80 -8.54
N CYS A 106 -2.24 6.12 -8.61
CA CYS A 106 -1.00 6.53 -7.95
C CYS A 106 -0.02 7.16 -8.94
N VAL A 107 -0.09 8.47 -9.15
CA VAL A 107 0.78 9.19 -10.10
C VAL A 107 2.18 9.37 -9.52
N PRO A 108 3.23 8.78 -10.12
CA PRO A 108 4.59 8.94 -9.63
C PRO A 108 5.26 10.22 -10.11
N SER A 109 6.20 10.71 -9.33
CA SER A 109 7.18 11.71 -9.73
C SER A 109 8.15 11.13 -10.76
N HIS A 110 8.87 12.00 -11.47
CA HIS A 110 9.97 11.56 -12.31
C HIS A 110 11.07 10.86 -11.46
N ASP A 111 11.35 11.41 -10.29
CA ASP A 111 12.41 10.95 -9.39
C ASP A 111 12.09 9.59 -8.75
N PHE A 112 10.81 9.20 -8.65
CA PHE A 112 10.37 7.94 -8.06
C PHE A 112 11.05 6.72 -8.70
N PHE A 113 11.18 6.71 -10.02
CA PHE A 113 11.74 5.56 -10.75
C PHE A 113 13.23 5.35 -10.41
N GLY A 114 14.05 6.41 -10.51
CA GLY A 114 15.47 6.34 -10.16
C GLY A 114 15.68 6.06 -8.67
N TYR A 115 14.85 6.64 -7.80
CA TYR A 115 14.84 6.36 -6.37
C TYR A 115 14.62 4.87 -6.07
N CYS A 116 13.59 4.26 -6.68
CA CYS A 116 13.33 2.84 -6.53
C CYS A 116 14.46 1.97 -7.07
N GLU A 117 15.00 2.27 -8.26
CA GLU A 117 16.09 1.49 -8.86
C GLU A 117 17.34 1.46 -7.97
N ILE A 118 17.77 2.63 -7.47
CA ILE A 118 18.94 2.72 -6.59
C ILE A 118 18.73 1.92 -5.30
N LEU A 119 17.53 2.01 -4.70
CA LEU A 119 17.25 1.34 -3.43
C LEU A 119 16.98 -0.16 -3.57
N LEU A 120 16.37 -0.59 -4.68
CA LEU A 120 16.21 -2.01 -5.02
C LEU A 120 17.59 -2.68 -5.11
N GLN A 121 18.51 -2.05 -5.87
CA GLN A 121 19.89 -2.54 -6.00
C GLN A 121 20.62 -2.57 -4.64
N LYS A 122 20.49 -1.50 -3.83
CA LYS A 122 21.19 -1.38 -2.54
C LYS A 122 20.75 -2.43 -1.52
N TYR A 123 19.45 -2.71 -1.44
CA TYR A 123 18.87 -3.57 -0.39
C TYR A 123 18.45 -4.95 -0.89
N ARG A 124 18.84 -5.33 -2.11
CA ARG A 124 18.55 -6.64 -2.72
C ARG A 124 18.78 -7.80 -1.77
N ASP A 125 19.95 -7.83 -1.13
CA ASP A 125 20.36 -8.92 -0.26
C ASP A 125 20.07 -8.67 1.24
N ASN A 126 19.37 -7.58 1.58
CA ASN A 126 19.00 -7.28 2.96
C ASN A 126 17.53 -7.68 3.23
N PRO A 127 17.26 -8.85 3.85
CA PRO A 127 15.90 -9.33 4.08
C PRO A 127 15.12 -8.49 5.08
N GLN A 128 15.79 -7.67 5.89
CA GLN A 128 15.12 -6.76 6.83
C GLN A 128 14.39 -5.64 6.09
N VAL A 129 14.83 -5.24 4.89
CA VAL A 129 14.14 -4.25 4.07
C VAL A 129 13.19 -4.97 3.14
N MET A 130 11.89 -4.79 3.37
CA MET A 130 10.84 -5.49 2.65
C MET A 130 10.11 -4.62 1.65
N MET A 131 10.20 -3.30 1.76
CA MET A 131 9.45 -2.38 0.89
C MET A 131 10.17 -1.05 0.74
N ILE A 132 10.03 -0.44 -0.44
CA ILE A 132 10.37 0.95 -0.72
C ILE A 132 9.08 1.69 -1.05
N SER A 133 8.67 2.62 -0.21
CA SER A 133 7.53 3.52 -0.48
C SER A 133 7.98 4.69 -1.34
N GLY A 134 7.09 5.19 -2.21
CA GLY A 134 7.19 6.52 -2.83
C GLY A 134 6.40 7.59 -2.07
N THR A 135 5.60 7.21 -1.08
CA THR A 135 4.71 8.11 -0.35
C THR A 135 5.32 8.59 0.96
N ASN A 136 5.22 9.91 1.20
CA ASN A 136 5.48 10.52 2.50
C ASN A 136 4.42 11.57 2.82
N LEU A 137 3.48 11.22 3.72
CA LEU A 137 2.38 12.11 4.09
C LEU A 137 2.79 13.29 4.97
N ILE A 138 4.01 13.28 5.50
CA ILE A 138 4.50 14.29 6.45
C ILE A 138 5.66 15.11 5.91
N SER A 139 5.98 14.99 4.63
CA SER A 139 7.12 15.68 3.99
C SER A 139 7.06 17.21 4.07
N ASN A 140 5.87 17.78 4.24
CA ASN A 140 5.67 19.23 4.44
C ASN A 140 5.79 19.67 5.90
N THR A 141 5.85 18.73 6.84
CA THR A 141 5.83 18.98 8.29
C THR A 141 7.09 18.50 8.99
N VAL A 142 7.76 17.49 8.43
CA VAL A 142 8.95 16.87 9.00
C VAL A 142 10.02 16.80 7.93
N GLN A 143 11.19 17.36 8.25
CA GLN A 143 12.39 17.20 7.45
C GLN A 143 13.17 16.00 7.98
N LEU A 144 13.51 15.07 7.10
CA LEU A 144 14.39 13.95 7.46
C LEU A 144 15.86 14.37 7.34
N ASN A 145 16.73 13.66 8.05
CA ASN A 145 18.18 13.89 7.99
C ASN A 145 18.85 13.27 6.75
N TYR A 146 18.11 12.40 6.05
CA TYR A 146 18.56 11.57 4.94
C TYR A 146 17.50 11.61 3.84
N SER A 147 17.84 11.17 2.63
CA SER A 147 16.90 11.13 1.50
C SER A 147 15.73 10.15 1.72
N TYR A 148 15.86 9.26 2.71
CA TYR A 148 14.82 8.37 3.19
C TYR A 148 15.13 7.90 4.62
N ASP A 149 14.14 7.33 5.31
CA ASP A 149 14.29 6.68 6.61
C ASP A 149 13.49 5.37 6.65
N PHE A 150 13.59 4.62 7.74
CA PHE A 150 12.90 3.34 7.90
C PHE A 150 11.71 3.44 8.84
N SER A 151 10.61 2.84 8.41
CA SER A 151 9.37 2.68 9.17
C SER A 151 9.09 1.19 9.36
N ARG A 152 8.36 0.84 10.42
CA ARG A 152 7.77 -0.51 10.50
C ARG A 152 6.49 -0.64 9.66
N TRP A 153 5.98 0.47 9.12
CA TRP A 153 4.68 0.55 8.45
C TRP A 153 4.84 0.72 6.94
N THR A 154 3.94 0.07 6.19
CA THR A 154 3.94 0.10 4.74
C THR A 154 3.06 1.21 4.21
N TRP A 155 3.53 1.91 3.19
CA TRP A 155 2.80 3.00 2.53
C TRP A 155 2.68 2.68 1.06
N ILE A 156 1.52 2.12 0.70
CA ILE A 156 1.37 1.32 -0.52
C ILE A 156 0.97 2.13 -1.76
N TRP A 157 0.84 3.46 -1.66
CA TRP A 157 0.67 4.29 -2.84
C TRP A 157 2.02 4.46 -3.54
N GLY A 158 2.17 3.74 -4.65
CA GLY A 158 3.40 3.68 -5.45
C GLY A 158 4.61 3.19 -4.67
N TRP A 159 5.05 1.97 -4.96
CA TRP A 159 6.09 1.32 -4.16
C TRP A 159 6.91 0.34 -4.97
N ALA A 160 8.00 -0.14 -4.39
CA ALA A 160 8.82 -1.20 -4.96
C ALA A 160 9.15 -2.25 -3.90
N THR A 161 9.37 -3.48 -4.35
CA THR A 161 9.77 -4.58 -3.48
C THR A 161 10.50 -5.67 -4.28
N TRP A 162 10.84 -6.74 -3.59
CA TRP A 162 11.50 -7.93 -4.11
C TRP A 162 10.55 -9.12 -4.03
N ALA A 163 10.68 -10.05 -4.98
CA ALA A 163 9.99 -11.34 -4.96
C ALA A 163 10.21 -12.08 -3.64
N ARG A 164 11.42 -12.01 -3.06
CA ARG A 164 11.73 -12.59 -1.75
C ARG A 164 10.82 -12.06 -0.62
N SER A 165 10.41 -10.79 -0.68
CA SER A 165 9.53 -10.20 0.32
C SER A 165 8.08 -10.59 0.03
N TRP A 166 7.64 -10.45 -1.23
CA TRP A 166 6.27 -10.76 -1.62
C TRP A 166 5.91 -12.23 -1.42
N LYS A 167 6.87 -13.15 -1.57
CA LYS A 167 6.68 -14.59 -1.29
C LYS A 167 6.18 -14.90 0.12
N THR A 168 6.38 -13.98 1.07
CA THR A 168 5.89 -14.13 2.46
C THR A 168 4.45 -13.65 2.64
N TYR A 169 3.84 -13.02 1.62
CA TYR A 169 2.49 -12.49 1.66
C TYR A 169 1.46 -13.59 1.87
N ASP A 170 0.60 -13.40 2.86
CA ASP A 170 -0.54 -14.27 3.14
C ASP A 170 -1.82 -13.45 3.29
N ILE A 171 -2.65 -13.50 2.25
CA ILE A 171 -3.94 -12.81 2.21
C ILE A 171 -4.92 -13.28 3.30
N THR A 172 -4.74 -14.50 3.82
CA THR A 172 -5.62 -15.09 4.83
C THR A 172 -5.22 -14.74 6.26
N LEU A 173 -4.01 -14.17 6.44
CA LEU A 173 -3.43 -13.91 7.76
C LEU A 173 -3.44 -15.17 8.64
N SER A 174 -3.00 -16.31 8.12
CA SER A 174 -3.04 -17.60 8.83
C SER A 174 -2.24 -17.59 10.15
N TRP A 175 -1.31 -16.63 10.29
CA TRP A 175 -0.48 -16.40 11.47
C TRP A 175 -0.96 -15.24 12.36
N TRP A 176 -2.18 -14.71 12.14
CA TRP A 176 -2.71 -13.55 12.87
C TRP A 176 -2.65 -13.71 14.39
N GLU A 177 -3.02 -14.87 14.93
CA GLU A 177 -2.98 -15.11 16.38
C GLU A 177 -1.57 -14.90 16.95
N SER A 178 -0.53 -15.36 16.24
CA SER A 178 0.86 -15.15 16.65
C SER A 178 1.31 -13.69 16.50
N LEU A 179 0.91 -13.02 15.41
CA LEU A 179 1.25 -11.61 15.22
C LEU A 179 0.56 -10.71 16.24
N SER A 180 -0.72 -10.95 16.53
CA SER A 180 -1.50 -10.16 17.49
C SER A 180 -0.90 -10.25 18.89
N ASP A 181 -0.49 -11.43 19.35
CA ASP A 181 0.25 -11.60 20.61
C ASP A 181 1.56 -10.79 20.63
N LYS A 182 2.33 -10.88 19.55
CA LYS A 182 3.55 -10.08 19.37
C LYS A 182 3.26 -8.58 19.44
N ILE A 183 2.21 -8.10 18.77
CA ILE A 183 1.80 -6.68 18.80
C ILE A 183 1.40 -6.24 20.22
N ILE A 184 0.67 -7.08 20.95
CA ILE A 184 0.24 -6.81 22.34
C ILE A 184 1.45 -6.60 23.25
N HIS A 185 2.49 -7.40 23.09
CA HIS A 185 3.68 -7.42 23.95
C HIS A 185 4.85 -6.57 23.45
N ASP A 186 4.72 -5.89 22.31
CA ASP A 186 5.77 -5.09 21.73
C ASP A 186 5.78 -3.66 22.30
N SER A 187 6.82 -3.36 23.09
CA SER A 187 7.04 -2.05 23.72
C SER A 187 7.19 -0.88 22.73
N TYR A 188 7.39 -1.15 21.44
CA TYR A 188 7.35 -0.14 20.39
C TYR A 188 6.03 0.64 20.37
N PHE A 189 4.94 -0.02 20.76
CA PHE A 189 3.60 0.56 20.73
C PHE A 189 3.16 1.24 22.02
N ASP A 190 4.00 1.26 23.07
CA ASP A 190 3.60 1.81 24.37
C ASP A 190 3.30 3.31 24.34
N GLU A 191 3.95 4.06 23.44
CA GLU A 191 3.69 5.49 23.22
C GLU A 191 2.57 5.76 22.22
N ILE A 192 2.12 4.73 21.50
CA ILE A 192 1.04 4.79 20.50
C ILE A 192 -0.01 3.72 20.77
N PRO A 193 -0.60 3.65 21.98
CA PRO A 193 -1.52 2.58 22.36
C PRO A 193 -2.77 2.55 21.49
N LEU A 194 -3.25 3.71 21.02
CA LEU A 194 -4.36 3.77 20.07
C LEU A 194 -3.99 3.15 18.72
N PHE A 195 -2.74 3.26 18.28
CA PHE A 195 -2.31 2.59 17.05
C PHE A 195 -2.30 1.09 17.22
N ARG A 196 -1.79 0.62 18.36
CA ARG A 196 -1.83 -0.81 18.70
C ARG A 196 -3.24 -1.36 18.62
N GLU A 197 -4.21 -0.68 19.24
CA GLU A 197 -5.61 -1.11 19.20
C GLU A 197 -6.22 -1.00 17.79
N HIS A 198 -5.84 0.02 17.01
CA HIS A 198 -6.22 0.13 15.62
C HIS A 198 -5.74 -1.08 14.80
N LEU A 199 -4.47 -1.48 14.95
CA LEU A 199 -3.89 -2.64 14.28
C LEU A 199 -4.57 -3.94 14.73
N LEU A 200 -4.77 -4.12 16.03
CA LEU A 200 -5.41 -5.32 16.57
C LEU A 200 -6.87 -5.44 16.13
N TRP A 201 -7.62 -4.34 16.13
CA TRP A 201 -9.00 -4.35 15.65
C TRP A 201 -9.06 -4.76 14.17
N HIS A 202 -8.33 -4.08 13.30
CA HIS A 202 -8.38 -4.38 11.86
C HIS A 202 -7.93 -5.79 11.55
N GLY A 203 -6.87 -6.29 12.19
CA GLY A 203 -6.44 -7.65 11.95
C GLY A 203 -7.42 -8.69 12.49
N ASP A 204 -8.06 -8.44 13.64
CA ASP A 204 -9.15 -9.30 14.14
C ASP A 204 -10.32 -9.34 13.14
N ASP A 205 -10.69 -8.20 12.56
CA ASP A 205 -11.78 -8.07 11.58
C ASP A 205 -11.44 -8.78 10.26
N PHE A 206 -10.24 -8.57 9.73
CA PHE A 206 -9.78 -9.22 8.50
C PHE A 206 -9.59 -10.73 8.66
N HIS A 207 -9.04 -11.17 9.80
CA HIS A 207 -8.85 -12.60 10.08
C HIS A 207 -10.19 -13.33 10.27
N ALA A 208 -11.19 -12.66 10.88
CA ALA A 208 -12.53 -13.22 11.02
C ALA A 208 -13.35 -13.18 9.72
N THR A 209 -12.97 -12.34 8.76
CA THR A 209 -13.66 -12.20 7.47
C THR A 209 -13.17 -13.26 6.50
N SER A 210 -14.08 -14.07 5.95
CA SER A 210 -13.72 -15.14 5.00
C SER A 210 -13.28 -14.64 3.62
N THR A 211 -13.70 -13.43 3.23
CA THR A 211 -13.37 -12.82 1.94
C THR A 211 -13.17 -11.30 2.07
N PRO A 212 -12.10 -10.84 2.73
CA PRO A 212 -11.81 -9.41 2.82
C PRO A 212 -11.49 -8.88 1.40
N ASP A 213 -12.11 -7.77 1.02
CA ASP A 213 -11.88 -7.12 -0.29
C ASP A 213 -10.85 -5.98 -0.19
N THR A 214 -9.83 -6.19 0.66
CA THR A 214 -8.60 -5.37 0.70
C THR A 214 -7.37 -6.26 0.78
N TRP A 215 -6.21 -5.73 0.38
CA TRP A 215 -4.94 -6.47 0.30
C TRP A 215 -3.79 -5.83 1.10
N ASP A 216 -3.89 -4.53 1.36
CA ASP A 216 -2.86 -3.64 1.88
C ASP A 216 -2.56 -3.85 3.38
N TYR A 217 -3.59 -4.04 4.19
CA TYR A 217 -3.42 -4.42 5.59
C TYR A 217 -2.69 -5.76 5.72
N GLN A 218 -3.00 -6.72 4.86
CA GLN A 218 -2.33 -8.02 4.87
C GLN A 218 -0.85 -7.90 4.52
N TRP A 219 -0.50 -6.98 3.62
CA TRP A 219 0.91 -6.69 3.33
C TRP A 219 1.60 -6.02 4.53
N THR A 220 0.94 -5.05 5.16
CA THR A 220 1.43 -4.40 6.39
C THR A 220 1.73 -5.45 7.47
N TYR A 221 0.77 -6.34 7.74
CA TYR A 221 0.92 -7.38 8.75
C TYR A 221 1.99 -8.40 8.35
N THR A 222 2.12 -8.73 7.05
CA THR A 222 3.19 -9.60 6.54
C THR A 222 4.56 -9.02 6.87
N VAL A 223 4.77 -7.72 6.61
CA VAL A 223 6.01 -7.02 6.95
C VAL A 223 6.25 -7.05 8.46
N MET A 224 5.23 -6.78 9.27
CA MET A 224 5.34 -6.82 10.74
C MET A 224 5.67 -8.21 11.29
N MET A 225 5.05 -9.25 10.74
CA MET A 225 5.29 -10.64 11.14
C MET A 225 6.77 -11.00 10.94
N ASN A 226 7.34 -10.57 9.81
CA ASN A 226 8.73 -10.81 9.44
C ASN A 226 9.75 -9.84 10.09
N ASN A 227 9.32 -8.95 11.01
CA ASN A 227 10.16 -7.86 11.54
C ASN A 227 10.78 -6.98 10.44
N GLY A 228 10.10 -6.87 9.30
CA GLY A 228 10.56 -6.10 8.16
C GLY A 228 10.43 -4.60 8.37
N LEU A 229 11.17 -3.87 7.54
CA LEU A 229 11.18 -2.43 7.46
C LEU A 229 10.75 -1.98 6.07
N CYS A 230 10.04 -0.86 6.05
CA CYS A 230 9.66 -0.11 4.87
C CYS A 230 10.51 1.15 4.80
N ILE A 231 11.03 1.46 3.62
CA ILE A 231 11.73 2.72 3.37
C ILE A 231 10.70 3.82 3.04
N ILE A 232 10.80 4.96 3.72
CA ILE A 232 9.98 6.16 3.51
C ILE A 232 10.85 7.29 2.94
N PRO A 233 10.50 7.89 1.79
CA PRO A 233 11.30 8.95 1.20
C PRO A 233 11.19 10.25 2.01
N GLU A 234 12.21 11.11 1.95
CA GLU A 234 12.14 12.46 2.54
C GLU A 234 11.03 13.31 1.90
N LYS A 235 10.81 13.09 0.61
CA LYS A 235 9.87 13.85 -0.23
C LYS A 235 8.71 12.95 -0.61
N ASN A 236 7.52 13.53 -0.78
CA ASN A 236 6.40 12.80 -1.32
C ASN A 236 6.59 12.62 -2.84
N LEU A 237 6.80 11.39 -3.30
CA LEU A 237 7.07 11.06 -4.70
C LEU A 237 5.82 10.52 -5.43
N ILE A 238 4.70 10.32 -4.74
CA ILE A 238 3.46 9.79 -5.32
C ILE A 238 2.29 10.69 -4.97
N SER A 239 1.44 11.01 -5.94
CA SER A 239 0.14 11.64 -5.72
C SER A 239 -0.97 10.62 -5.95
N ASN A 240 -1.74 10.29 -4.91
CA ASN A 240 -2.95 9.47 -5.09
C ASN A 240 -4.11 10.37 -5.55
N ILE A 241 -4.56 10.19 -6.79
CA ILE A 241 -5.62 10.98 -7.44
C ILE A 241 -6.98 10.25 -7.46
N GLY A 242 -7.13 9.19 -6.66
CA GLY A 242 -8.31 8.31 -6.60
C GLY A 242 -9.57 8.93 -5.98
N VAL A 243 -9.64 10.26 -5.90
CA VAL A 243 -10.72 11.04 -5.24
C VAL A 243 -12.10 10.80 -5.88
N VAL A 244 -12.15 10.24 -7.10
CA VAL A 244 -13.39 9.89 -7.80
C VAL A 244 -13.36 8.40 -8.17
N GLY A 245 -14.09 7.56 -7.43
CA GLY A 245 -14.11 6.11 -7.67
C GLY A 245 -14.97 5.28 -6.71
N ALA A 246 -15.16 4.00 -7.02
CA ALA A 246 -16.09 3.09 -6.31
C ALA A 246 -15.75 2.84 -4.82
N HIS A 247 -14.52 3.15 -4.40
CA HIS A 247 -14.06 3.02 -3.00
C HIS A 247 -14.02 4.37 -2.26
N TYR A 248 -14.31 5.49 -2.92
CA TYR A 248 -14.39 6.79 -2.24
C TYR A 248 -15.82 7.03 -1.76
N SER A 249 -15.99 6.96 -0.44
CA SER A 249 -17.28 6.99 0.24
C SER A 249 -17.51 8.34 0.97
N GLY A 250 -16.75 9.38 0.61
CA GLY A 250 -16.96 10.75 1.11
C GLY A 250 -16.25 11.07 2.43
N GLY A 251 -14.99 10.65 2.57
CA GLY A 251 -14.11 10.95 3.71
C GLY A 251 -13.22 12.19 3.54
N ASP A 252 -12.35 12.44 4.53
CA ASP A 252 -11.33 13.51 4.45
C ASP A 252 -10.30 13.19 3.36
N THR A 253 -10.23 14.03 2.32
CA THR A 253 -9.29 13.90 1.20
C THR A 253 -7.96 14.59 1.46
N SER A 254 -7.72 15.12 2.67
CA SER A 254 -6.51 15.89 2.99
C SER A 254 -5.19 15.14 2.80
N LEU A 255 -5.24 13.80 2.80
CA LEU A 255 -4.09 12.93 2.54
C LEU A 255 -3.96 12.49 1.08
N LEU A 256 -5.04 12.62 0.29
CA LEU A 256 -5.04 12.37 -1.15
C LEU A 256 -4.54 13.61 -1.90
N CYS A 257 -4.22 13.44 -3.18
CA CYS A 257 -3.77 14.50 -4.09
C CYS A 257 -2.63 15.36 -3.52
N ARG A 258 -1.78 14.79 -2.66
CA ARG A 258 -0.62 15.51 -2.13
C ARG A 258 0.32 15.84 -3.27
N GLU A 259 0.95 17.00 -3.15
CA GLU A 259 1.89 17.48 -4.14
C GLU A 259 3.08 16.52 -4.25
N ILE A 260 3.48 16.25 -5.48
CA ILE A 260 4.71 15.55 -5.80
C ILE A 260 5.88 16.53 -5.60
N GLN A 261 6.90 16.09 -4.90
CA GLN A 261 8.09 16.89 -4.60
C GLN A 261 9.32 16.33 -5.30
N HIS A 262 10.26 17.21 -5.62
CA HIS A 262 11.55 16.84 -6.19
C HIS A 262 12.48 16.24 -5.13
N LEU A 263 13.10 15.12 -5.46
CA LEU A 263 14.17 14.49 -4.70
C LEU A 263 15.41 14.38 -5.58
N ASP A 264 16.57 14.79 -5.08
CA ASP A 264 17.84 14.64 -5.78
C ASP A 264 18.28 13.16 -5.77
N VAL A 265 17.89 12.44 -6.82
CA VAL A 265 18.21 11.01 -6.99
C VAL A 265 19.67 10.75 -7.35
N ASP A 266 20.37 11.76 -7.87
CA ASP A 266 21.81 11.64 -8.17
C ASP A 266 22.64 11.62 -6.88
N HIS A 267 22.11 12.18 -5.79
CA HIS A 267 22.76 12.25 -4.48
C HIS A 267 21.86 11.72 -3.36
N ILE A 268 21.55 10.42 -3.37
CA ILE A 268 20.83 9.78 -2.27
C ILE A 268 21.72 9.71 -1.01
N HIS A 269 21.31 10.42 0.04
CA HIS A 269 21.91 10.36 1.37
C HIS A 269 21.30 9.19 2.15
N HIS A 270 22.11 8.17 2.43
CA HIS A 270 21.65 6.96 3.11
C HIS A 270 21.73 7.07 4.65
N PRO A 271 20.75 6.54 5.40
CA PRO A 271 20.88 6.37 6.85
C PRO A 271 22.06 5.47 7.25
N ASN A 272 22.65 5.74 8.41
CA ASN A 272 23.81 4.99 8.93
C ASN A 272 23.45 3.62 9.53
N CYS A 273 22.19 3.39 9.89
CA CYS A 273 21.68 2.10 10.38
C CYS A 273 20.49 1.66 9.53
N VAL A 274 20.24 0.34 9.50
CA VAL A 274 18.96 -0.22 9.05
C VAL A 274 18.11 -0.47 10.30
N CYS A 275 17.45 0.57 10.78
CA CYS A 275 16.69 0.53 12.02
C CYS A 275 15.47 1.45 11.97
N ALA A 276 14.33 1.00 12.49
CA ALA A 276 13.09 1.77 12.44
C ALA A 276 13.21 3.10 13.20
N ASN A 277 12.74 4.18 12.58
CA ASN A 277 12.59 5.47 13.22
C ASN A 277 11.24 5.56 13.93
N ARG A 278 11.25 5.27 15.24
CA ARG A 278 10.04 5.31 16.07
C ARG A 278 9.37 6.68 16.11
N GLN A 279 10.14 7.77 16.11
CA GLN A 279 9.57 9.11 16.13
C GLN A 279 8.83 9.41 14.82
N LEU A 280 9.41 9.01 13.69
CA LEU A 280 8.76 9.09 12.37
C LEU A 280 7.43 8.33 12.38
N ASP A 281 7.42 7.09 12.87
CA ASP A 281 6.22 6.26 12.94
C ASP A 281 5.12 6.86 13.82
N VAL A 282 5.48 7.46 14.96
CA VAL A 282 4.54 8.17 15.85
C VAL A 282 3.90 9.36 15.12
N ILE A 283 4.69 10.16 14.40
CA ILE A 283 4.18 11.34 13.68
C ILE A 283 3.29 10.91 12.53
N LEU A 284 3.74 9.95 11.71
CA LEU A 284 2.99 9.37 10.62
C LEU A 284 1.64 8.82 11.09
N PHE A 285 1.62 8.06 12.19
CA PHE A 285 0.39 7.55 12.79
C PHE A 285 -0.59 8.67 13.15
N ASN A 286 -0.11 9.74 13.77
CA ASN A 286 -0.96 10.86 14.17
C ASN A 286 -1.59 11.59 12.96
N VAL A 287 -0.96 11.52 11.78
CA VAL A 287 -1.53 12.07 10.54
C VAL A 287 -2.63 11.19 9.96
N ILE A 288 -2.50 9.86 10.01
CA ILE A 288 -3.53 8.94 9.50
C ILE A 288 -4.73 8.86 10.44
N MET A 289 -4.48 8.91 11.74
CA MET A 289 -5.53 8.69 12.72
C MET A 289 -6.64 9.70 12.55
N THR A 290 -7.84 9.18 12.31
CA THR A 290 -9.01 10.03 12.16
C THR A 290 -9.13 10.94 13.38
N ASN A 291 -9.40 12.23 13.14
CA ASN A 291 -9.73 13.17 14.20
C ASN A 291 -11.08 12.87 14.88
N SER A 292 -11.74 11.76 14.50
CA SER A 292 -12.97 11.31 15.10
C SER A 292 -12.75 10.91 16.56
N LEU A 293 -13.24 11.76 17.45
CA LEU A 293 -13.28 11.46 18.89
C LEU A 293 -14.02 10.14 19.16
N GLN A 294 -15.08 9.85 18.39
CA GLN A 294 -15.82 8.59 18.52
C GLN A 294 -14.94 7.39 18.21
N TYR A 295 -14.12 7.48 17.16
CA TYR A 295 -13.19 6.41 16.80
C TYR A 295 -12.14 6.19 17.89
N LYS A 296 -11.55 7.27 18.42
CA LYS A 296 -10.59 7.20 19.52
C LYS A 296 -11.21 6.59 20.79
N ILE A 297 -12.46 6.94 21.11
CA ILE A 297 -13.22 6.34 22.22
C ILE A 297 -13.42 4.84 21.97
N ALA A 298 -13.83 4.45 20.76
CA ALA A 298 -14.06 3.06 20.40
C ALA A 298 -12.80 2.21 20.57
N LEU A 299 -11.64 2.67 20.06
CA LEU A 299 -10.36 2.01 20.25
C LEU A 299 -9.97 1.89 21.73
N THR A 300 -10.19 2.95 22.51
CA THR A 300 -9.88 2.97 23.95
C THR A 300 -10.71 1.93 24.71
N LEU A 301 -12.03 1.90 24.47
CA LEU A 301 -12.93 0.93 25.10
C LEU A 301 -12.61 -0.50 24.65
N GLY A 302 -12.33 -0.70 23.37
CA GLY A 302 -11.90 -1.99 22.82
C GLY A 302 -10.65 -2.52 23.52
N GLY A 303 -9.62 -1.69 23.68
CA GLY A 303 -8.41 -2.06 24.39
C GLY A 303 -8.62 -2.34 25.88
N MET A 304 -9.51 -1.61 26.55
CA MET A 304 -9.88 -1.91 27.95
C MET A 304 -10.56 -3.29 28.05
N LEU A 305 -11.50 -3.58 27.15
CA LEU A 305 -12.20 -4.87 27.13
C LEU A 305 -11.23 -6.02 26.82
N ARG A 306 -10.29 -5.84 25.88
CA ARG A 306 -9.24 -6.82 25.56
C ARG A 306 -8.36 -7.17 26.77
N LYS A 307 -8.09 -6.21 27.66
CA LYS A 307 -7.31 -6.43 28.91
C LYS A 307 -8.10 -7.13 30.01
N ILE A 308 -9.42 -6.94 30.05
CA ILE A 308 -10.30 -7.54 31.07
C ILE A 308 -10.69 -8.98 30.66
N CYS A 309 -10.89 -9.21 29.37
CA CYS A 309 -11.18 -10.52 28.80
C CYS A 309 -9.88 -11.30 28.56
N ILE A 310 -9.50 -12.17 29.50
CA ILE A 310 -8.60 -13.29 29.21
C ILE A 310 -9.29 -14.13 28.11
N PHE A 311 -8.78 -14.11 26.87
CA PHE A 311 -9.34 -14.71 25.64
C PHE A 311 -9.93 -16.12 25.83
N PRO A 312 -11.03 -16.51 25.13
CA PRO A 312 -11.02 -16.76 23.67
C PRO A 312 -12.30 -16.35 22.91
N ARG A 313 -13.22 -15.57 23.50
CA ARG A 313 -14.55 -15.28 22.91
C ARG A 313 -14.79 -13.84 22.48
N PHE A 314 -13.74 -13.02 22.36
CA PHE A 314 -13.92 -11.63 21.91
C PHE A 314 -14.50 -11.55 20.48
N HIS A 315 -14.11 -12.49 19.60
CA HIS A 315 -14.69 -12.65 18.27
C HIS A 315 -16.18 -13.06 18.30
N GLU A 316 -16.65 -13.76 19.34
CA GLU A 316 -18.07 -14.10 19.50
C GLU A 316 -18.92 -12.91 19.96
N ILE A 317 -18.30 -11.92 20.63
CA ILE A 317 -18.96 -10.68 21.09
C ILE A 317 -19.02 -9.62 19.97
N HIS A 318 -18.24 -9.79 18.88
CA HIS A 318 -18.19 -8.84 17.78
C HIS A 318 -18.44 -9.51 16.42
N PRO A 319 -19.72 -9.61 15.99
CA PRO A 319 -20.22 -8.60 15.05
C PRO A 319 -21.55 -7.93 15.45
N VAL A 320 -22.24 -8.44 16.49
CA VAL A 320 -23.65 -8.08 16.76
C VAL A 320 -23.82 -6.94 17.77
N ILE A 321 -22.90 -6.74 18.72
CA ILE A 321 -23.11 -5.73 19.78
C ILE A 321 -22.38 -4.43 19.47
N VAL A 322 -21.13 -4.49 19.01
CA VAL A 322 -20.35 -3.30 18.67
C VAL A 322 -20.53 -2.93 17.20
N GLY A 323 -20.58 -3.89 16.27
CA GLY A 323 -20.92 -3.63 14.86
C GLY A 323 -22.31 -3.02 14.65
N PHE A 324 -23.31 -3.39 15.44
CA PHE A 324 -24.69 -2.89 15.31
C PHE A 324 -24.91 -1.53 15.98
N PHE A 325 -24.18 -1.23 17.07
CA PHE A 325 -24.17 0.12 17.65
C PHE A 325 -23.27 1.09 16.85
N PHE A 326 -22.17 0.62 16.26
CA PHE A 326 -21.20 1.48 15.57
C PHE A 326 -21.41 1.65 14.06
N LYS A 327 -22.00 0.69 13.32
CA LYS A 327 -22.44 0.94 11.93
C LYS A 327 -23.43 2.10 11.83
N ARG A 328 -24.16 2.37 12.92
CA ARG A 328 -25.11 3.49 13.03
C ARG A 328 -24.47 4.81 13.47
N LEU A 329 -23.32 4.77 14.14
CA LEU A 329 -22.57 5.96 14.61
C LEU A 329 -21.52 6.43 13.59
N ILE A 330 -20.88 5.50 12.88
CA ILE A 330 -19.83 5.79 11.89
C ILE A 330 -20.44 6.17 10.53
N GLY A 331 -21.74 5.91 10.33
CA GLY A 331 -22.44 6.22 9.09
C GLY A 331 -22.01 5.28 7.98
N ASN A 332 -22.99 4.64 7.33
CA ASN A 332 -22.79 4.28 5.94
C ASN A 332 -22.64 5.59 5.18
N LYS A 333 -21.40 5.96 4.89
CA LYS A 333 -21.10 6.87 3.80
C LYS A 333 -20.05 6.21 2.96
#